data_AF-A0A4R8C8Q3-F1
#
_entry.id   AF-A0A4R8C8Q3-F1
#
_cell.length_a   1.000
_cell.length_b   1.000
_cell.length_c   1.000
_cell.angle_alpha   90.00
_cell.angle_beta   90.00
_cell.angle_gamma   90.00
#
_symmetry.space_group_name_H-M   'P 1'
#
loop_
_entity.id
_entity.type
_entity.pdbx_description
1 polymer ?
#
loop_
_entity_poly.entity_id
_entity_poly.type
_entity_poly.pdbx_seq_one_letter_code
_entity_poly.pdbx_strand_id
1 'polypeptide(L)'
;MNTEEPRRGDDRPEGLWSRLGTFGQILTAVIGLVSALVPVLVATDAFDAGGASKIIQVSPTQQPTPPTQLSSPSTETPSSSTPVADDIALTLSDQLTDGALEERIDVVLEGSKVASLYASVDEPIVTQQVTATSPGNYDYVLDGTIAWLDADGVRQEADATGHGSVYVDDGMRLDVYVHVEGDGVMSLSLRSATRS
;
A
#
# COMPACT_ATOMS: atom_id res chain seq x y z
N MET A 1 24.02 57.50 1.18
CA MET A 1 22.69 56.85 1.07
C MET A 1 22.96 55.39 0.80
N ASN A 2 22.90 54.56 1.85
CA ASN A 2 23.10 53.12 1.74
C ASN A 2 21.72 52.48 1.75
N THR A 3 21.42 51.76 0.66
CA THR A 3 20.18 50.99 0.51
C THR A 3 20.44 49.61 1.10
N GLU A 4 19.87 49.32 2.26
CA GLU A 4 19.91 47.98 2.85
C GLU A 4 18.93 47.08 2.10
N GLU A 5 19.43 46.03 1.45
CA GLU A 5 18.60 44.96 0.89
C GLU A 5 18.06 44.07 2.03
N PRO A 6 16.77 43.71 2.02
CA PRO A 6 16.21 42.76 2.97
C PRO A 6 16.80 41.38 2.69
N ARG A 7 17.48 40.81 3.69
CA ARG A 7 17.92 39.42 3.70
C ARG A 7 16.68 38.52 3.56
N ARG A 8 16.55 37.84 2.42
CA ARG A 8 15.65 36.69 2.27
C ARG A 8 16.04 35.66 3.34
N GLY A 9 15.13 35.45 4.29
CA GLY A 9 15.20 34.27 5.16
C GLY A 9 15.06 33.04 4.28
N ASP A 10 15.96 32.09 4.47
CA ASP A 10 15.85 30.74 3.92
C ASP A 10 14.66 30.04 4.60
N ASP A 11 13.45 30.29 4.10
CA ASP A 11 12.25 29.50 4.43
C ASP A 11 12.38 28.14 3.74
N ARG A 12 13.30 27.29 4.20
CA ARG A 12 13.30 25.89 3.79
C ARG A 12 12.04 25.27 4.38
N PRO A 13 11.18 24.63 3.57
CA PRO A 13 10.01 23.95 4.09
C PRO A 13 10.49 22.92 5.10
N GLU A 14 10.15 23.14 6.38
CA GLU A 14 10.38 22.15 7.42
C GLU A 14 9.59 20.90 7.02
N GLY A 15 10.32 19.84 6.66
CA GLY A 15 9.74 18.61 6.15
C GLY A 15 8.75 17.99 7.14
N LEU A 16 7.73 17.32 6.61
CA LEU A 16 6.66 16.66 7.36
C LEU A 16 7.20 15.83 8.55
N TRP A 17 8.36 15.19 8.37
CA TRP A 17 9.00 14.31 9.36
C TRP A 17 9.64 15.02 10.55
N SER A 18 10.04 16.29 10.41
CA SER A 18 10.51 17.08 11.55
C SER A 18 9.38 17.31 12.56
N ARG A 19 8.12 17.32 12.11
CA ARG A 19 6.94 17.42 12.99
C ARG A 19 6.67 16.11 13.72
N LEU A 20 6.77 14.96 13.05
CA LEU A 20 6.56 13.65 13.66
C LEU A 20 7.61 13.32 14.73
N GLY A 21 8.87 13.72 14.52
CA GLY A 21 9.93 13.55 15.51
C GLY A 21 9.72 14.33 16.82
N THR A 22 8.86 15.35 16.84
CA THR A 22 8.67 16.20 18.03
C THR A 22 7.52 15.71 18.94
N PHE A 23 6.58 14.91 18.43
CA PHE A 23 5.45 14.39 19.24
C PHE A 23 5.82 13.22 20.17
N GLY A 24 6.99 12.62 20.01
CA GLY A 24 7.49 11.55 20.90
C GLY A 24 7.98 12.02 22.29
N GLN A 25 8.00 13.33 22.59
CA GLN A 25 8.64 13.84 23.82
C GLN A 25 7.71 14.05 25.04
N ILE A 26 6.42 13.67 25.01
CA ILE A 26 5.51 13.91 26.16
C ILE A 26 5.12 12.64 26.95
N LEU A 27 5.93 11.57 26.97
CA LEU A 27 5.70 10.51 27.97
C LEU A 27 6.95 9.68 28.33
N THR A 28 7.99 10.31 28.86
CA THR A 28 9.05 9.55 29.57
C THR A 28 8.78 9.56 31.07
N ALA A 29 7.89 8.67 31.52
CA ALA A 29 7.80 8.27 32.92
C ALA A 29 8.52 6.92 33.10
N VAL A 30 9.51 6.94 33.98
CA VAL A 30 10.47 5.89 34.34
C VAL A 30 9.82 4.57 34.77
N ILE A 31 10.14 3.47 34.08
CA ILE A 31 10.24 2.07 34.58
C ILE A 31 11.21 1.36 33.61
N GLY A 32 12.38 0.80 33.95
CA GLY A 32 12.69 -0.12 35.04
C GLY A 32 13.07 -1.50 34.45
N LEU A 33 14.34 -1.65 34.05
CA LEU A 33 15.18 -2.86 33.95
C LEU A 33 14.48 -4.25 33.94
N VAL A 34 14.68 -5.07 32.87
CA VAL A 34 15.23 -6.45 32.91
C VAL A 34 15.72 -6.85 31.51
N SER A 35 17.01 -7.17 31.42
CA SER A 35 17.66 -7.84 30.30
C SER A 35 17.40 -9.35 30.34
N ALA A 36 16.81 -9.91 29.29
CA ALA A 36 16.86 -11.34 29.01
C ALA A 36 17.25 -11.56 27.54
N LEU A 37 18.46 -12.08 27.32
CA LEU A 37 18.92 -12.58 26.03
C LEU A 37 18.00 -13.72 25.59
N VAL A 38 17.31 -13.55 24.45
CA VAL A 38 16.71 -14.65 23.70
C VAL A 38 17.46 -14.75 22.37
N PRO A 39 18.11 -15.89 22.06
CA PRO A 39 18.63 -16.13 20.73
C PRO A 39 17.45 -16.46 19.81
N VAL A 40 17.04 -15.52 18.96
CA VAL A 40 16.07 -15.78 17.90
C VAL A 40 16.82 -16.42 16.74
N LEU A 41 16.54 -17.71 16.52
CA LEU A 41 16.85 -18.42 15.28
C LEU A 41 16.07 -17.76 14.14
N VAL A 42 16.73 -16.91 13.37
CA VAL A 42 16.18 -16.41 12.10
C VAL A 42 16.35 -17.52 11.07
N ALA A 43 15.27 -18.25 10.82
CA ALA A 43 15.14 -19.06 9.62
C ALA A 43 15.12 -18.10 8.43
N THR A 44 16.21 -18.06 7.68
CA THR A 44 16.30 -17.38 6.40
C THR A 44 15.54 -18.23 5.38
N ASP A 45 14.22 -18.03 5.28
CA ASP A 45 13.50 -18.49 4.11
C ASP A 45 13.89 -17.59 2.94
N ALA A 46 14.35 -18.26 1.89
CA ALA A 46 14.90 -17.68 0.69
C ALA A 46 13.88 -16.74 0.03
N PHE A 47 14.28 -15.48 -0.14
CA PHE A 47 13.64 -14.59 -1.10
C PHE A 47 13.95 -15.13 -2.49
N ASP A 48 12.97 -15.82 -3.06
CA ASP A 48 12.92 -16.17 -4.47
C ASP A 48 12.69 -14.87 -5.26
N ALA A 49 13.79 -14.22 -5.63
CA ALA A 49 13.83 -13.03 -6.49
C ALA A 49 13.55 -13.38 -7.97
N GLY A 50 12.71 -14.39 -8.21
CA GLY A 50 12.21 -14.75 -9.53
C GLY A 50 10.98 -13.91 -9.84
N GLY A 51 11.15 -12.87 -10.66
CA GLY A 51 10.09 -12.03 -11.22
C GLY A 51 9.15 -12.76 -12.18
N ALA A 52 8.56 -13.87 -11.74
CA ALA A 52 7.43 -14.49 -12.39
C ALA A 52 6.19 -13.72 -11.96
N SER A 53 5.52 -13.05 -12.91
CA SER A 53 4.17 -12.52 -12.72
C SER A 53 3.27 -13.65 -12.22
N LYS A 54 3.03 -13.70 -10.91
CA LYS A 54 2.11 -14.65 -10.31
C LYS A 54 0.71 -14.21 -10.70
N ILE A 55 0.11 -14.94 -11.64
CA ILE A 55 -1.27 -14.73 -12.05
C ILE A 55 -2.14 -15.16 -10.87
N ILE A 56 -2.67 -14.18 -10.14
CA ILE A 56 -3.61 -14.43 -9.05
C ILE A 56 -4.98 -14.05 -9.57
N GLN A 57 -5.77 -15.08 -9.83
CA GLN A 57 -7.11 -14.94 -10.39
C GLN A 57 -8.08 -14.55 -9.27
N VAL A 58 -8.48 -13.28 -9.23
CA VAL A 58 -9.46 -12.74 -8.28
C VAL A 58 -10.71 -12.25 -8.99
N SER A 59 -11.87 -12.72 -8.52
CA SER A 59 -13.18 -12.29 -9.00
C SER A 59 -13.78 -11.24 -8.07
N PRO A 60 -14.47 -10.22 -8.62
CA PRO A 60 -15.02 -9.13 -7.83
C PRO A 60 -16.14 -9.63 -6.91
N THR A 61 -16.25 -9.06 -5.72
CA THR A 61 -17.37 -9.35 -4.83
C THR A 61 -18.68 -8.94 -5.49
N GLN A 62 -19.52 -9.92 -5.84
CA GLN A 62 -20.87 -9.66 -6.31
C GLN A 62 -21.68 -9.07 -5.15
N GLN A 63 -22.24 -7.88 -5.36
CA GLN A 63 -23.20 -7.28 -4.44
C GLN A 63 -24.35 -8.29 -4.20
N PRO A 64 -24.72 -8.60 -2.94
CA PRO A 64 -25.72 -9.61 -2.65
C PRO A 64 -27.06 -9.25 -3.29
N THR A 65 -27.45 -10.02 -4.30
CA THR A 65 -28.76 -9.91 -4.94
C THR A 65 -29.83 -10.27 -3.90
N PRO A 66 -30.88 -9.45 -3.70
CA PRO A 66 -31.95 -9.78 -2.76
C PRO A 66 -32.60 -11.11 -3.15
N PRO A 67 -32.96 -11.98 -2.17
CA PRO A 67 -33.49 -13.29 -2.45
C PRO A 67 -34.83 -13.17 -3.20
N THR A 68 -34.84 -13.57 -4.46
CA THR A 68 -36.07 -13.71 -5.24
C THR A 68 -36.73 -15.04 -4.85
N GLN A 69 -37.97 -14.96 -4.37
CA GLN A 69 -38.79 -16.12 -3.97
C GLN A 69 -39.16 -17.02 -5.17
N LEU A 70 -39.00 -18.33 -4.94
CA LEU A 70 -39.69 -19.52 -5.49
C LEU A 70 -40.06 -19.60 -6.98
N SER A 71 -39.53 -20.62 -7.68
CA SER A 71 -40.29 -21.78 -8.23
C SER A 71 -39.38 -22.82 -8.91
N SER A 72 -39.81 -24.09 -8.88
CA SER A 72 -39.07 -25.34 -9.14
C SER A 72 -38.90 -25.70 -10.65
N PRO A 73 -38.29 -26.86 -11.02
CA PRO A 73 -37.13 -26.95 -11.89
C PRO A 73 -37.46 -27.30 -13.35
N SER A 74 -36.57 -26.93 -14.28
CA SER A 74 -36.50 -27.56 -15.59
C SER A 74 -35.05 -27.81 -15.97
N THR A 75 -34.79 -29.09 -16.20
CA THR A 75 -33.56 -29.70 -16.66
C THR A 75 -33.32 -29.33 -18.12
N GLU A 76 -32.39 -28.42 -18.35
CA GLU A 76 -31.61 -28.38 -19.58
C GLU A 76 -30.15 -28.19 -19.18
N THR A 77 -29.28 -29.09 -19.66
CA THR A 77 -27.83 -28.98 -19.51
C THR A 77 -27.28 -28.34 -20.77
N PRO A 78 -27.13 -27.01 -20.83
CA PRO A 78 -26.26 -26.41 -21.82
C PRO A 78 -24.83 -26.77 -21.42
N SER A 79 -24.10 -27.47 -22.29
CA SER A 79 -22.64 -27.41 -22.29
C SER A 79 -22.26 -25.99 -22.66
N SER A 80 -22.27 -25.12 -21.65
CA SER A 80 -21.69 -23.79 -21.74
C SER A 80 -20.20 -24.01 -21.83
N SER A 81 -19.65 -23.86 -23.04
CA SER A 81 -18.25 -23.48 -23.18
C SER A 81 -18.13 -22.15 -22.45
N THR A 82 -17.75 -22.19 -21.17
CA THR A 82 -17.48 -21.01 -20.37
C THR A 82 -16.53 -20.15 -21.20
N PRO A 83 -16.94 -18.95 -21.64
CA PRO A 83 -15.97 -18.04 -22.24
C PRO A 83 -14.88 -17.90 -21.20
N VAL A 84 -13.66 -18.28 -21.56
CA VAL A 84 -12.49 -17.95 -20.76
C VAL A 84 -12.50 -16.43 -20.74
N ALA A 85 -12.99 -15.85 -19.64
CA ALA A 85 -12.99 -14.41 -19.49
C ALA A 85 -11.51 -14.01 -19.59
N ASP A 86 -11.18 -13.21 -20.59
CA ASP A 86 -9.83 -12.71 -20.76
C ASP A 86 -9.47 -11.95 -19.49
N ASP A 87 -8.48 -12.43 -18.74
CA ASP A 87 -7.95 -11.73 -17.58
C ASP A 87 -7.53 -10.33 -18.02
N ILE A 88 -7.98 -9.31 -17.28
CA ILE A 88 -7.62 -7.92 -17.54
C ILE A 88 -6.28 -7.60 -16.87
N ALA A 89 -5.45 -6.79 -17.51
CA ALA A 89 -4.17 -6.39 -16.98
C ALA A 89 -4.27 -5.01 -16.33
N LEU A 90 -3.75 -4.85 -15.11
CA LEU A 90 -3.62 -3.56 -14.46
C LEU A 90 -2.20 -3.38 -13.92
N THR A 91 -1.83 -2.12 -13.65
CA THR A 91 -0.53 -1.77 -13.06
C THR A 91 -0.75 -1.17 -11.69
N LEU A 92 -0.10 -1.73 -10.68
CA LEU A 92 0.01 -1.14 -9.35
C LEU A 92 1.30 -0.34 -9.29
N SER A 93 1.29 0.84 -8.70
CA SER A 93 2.46 1.67 -8.52
C SER A 93 2.52 2.25 -7.13
N ASP A 94 3.72 2.37 -6.63
CA ASP A 94 4.03 3.07 -5.39
C ASP A 94 5.19 4.03 -5.63
N GLN A 95 5.19 5.13 -4.90
CA GLN A 95 6.26 6.11 -4.89
C GLN A 95 6.68 6.32 -3.44
N LEU A 96 7.98 6.16 -3.18
CA LEU A 96 8.57 6.36 -1.87
C LEU A 96 8.10 7.69 -1.28
N THR A 97 7.47 7.64 -0.11
CA THR A 97 7.06 8.85 0.60
C THR A 97 8.28 9.75 0.83
N ASP A 98 8.11 11.05 0.59
CA ASP A 98 9.17 12.03 0.83
C ASP A 98 9.76 11.83 2.23
N GLY A 99 11.08 11.78 2.39
CA GLY A 99 11.75 11.57 3.68
C GLY A 99 11.80 10.12 4.22
N ALA A 100 11.10 9.17 3.61
CA ALA A 100 11.27 7.75 3.92
C ALA A 100 12.60 7.21 3.34
N LEU A 101 13.15 6.19 3.98
CA LEU A 101 14.27 5.40 3.49
C LEU A 101 13.79 4.25 2.60
N GLU A 102 12.74 3.57 3.06
CA GLU A 102 12.16 2.42 2.38
C GLU A 102 10.71 2.23 2.80
N GLU A 103 9.93 1.65 1.90
CA GLU A 103 8.52 1.32 2.09
C GLU A 103 8.25 -0.05 1.50
N ARG A 104 7.51 -0.87 2.24
CA ARG A 104 7.08 -2.18 1.76
C ARG A 104 5.58 -2.29 1.93
N ILE A 105 4.86 -2.51 0.83
CA ILE A 105 3.39 -2.49 0.81
C ILE A 105 2.87 -3.75 0.12
N ASP A 106 2.10 -4.54 0.86
CA ASP A 106 1.36 -5.66 0.35
C ASP A 106 -0.02 -5.21 -0.12
N VAL A 107 -0.35 -5.54 -1.37
CA VAL A 107 -1.64 -5.22 -1.97
C VAL A 107 -2.48 -6.47 -2.04
N VAL A 108 -3.63 -6.46 -1.38
CA VAL A 108 -4.61 -7.55 -1.35
C VAL A 108 -5.87 -7.07 -2.06
N LEU A 109 -6.32 -7.81 -3.07
CA LEU A 109 -7.61 -7.60 -3.73
C LEU A 109 -8.49 -8.82 -3.50
N GLU A 110 -9.73 -8.63 -3.05
CA GLU A 110 -10.70 -9.71 -2.81
C GLU A 110 -10.14 -10.83 -1.90
N GLY A 111 -9.38 -10.42 -0.87
CA GLY A 111 -8.75 -11.31 0.08
C GLY A 111 -7.50 -12.06 -0.42
N SER A 112 -7.06 -11.84 -1.67
CA SER A 112 -5.84 -12.43 -2.21
C SER A 112 -4.74 -11.39 -2.40
N LYS A 113 -3.55 -11.66 -1.84
CA LYS A 113 -2.37 -10.81 -2.04
C LYS A 113 -1.93 -10.85 -3.50
N VAL A 114 -2.13 -9.76 -4.25
CA VAL A 114 -1.81 -9.65 -5.69
C VAL A 114 -0.42 -9.08 -5.97
N ALA A 115 0.14 -8.28 -5.05
CA ALA A 115 1.44 -7.63 -5.22
C ALA A 115 2.13 -7.36 -3.88
N SER A 116 3.44 -7.10 -3.96
CA SER A 116 4.26 -6.60 -2.86
C SER A 116 5.21 -5.56 -3.45
N LEU A 117 4.96 -4.29 -3.15
CA LEU A 117 5.70 -3.15 -3.66
C LEU A 117 6.80 -2.79 -2.66
N TYR A 118 8.02 -2.57 -3.13
CA TYR A 118 9.15 -2.20 -2.28
C TYR A 118 9.89 -0.98 -2.82
N ALA A 119 9.48 0.22 -2.40
CA ALA A 119 10.16 1.45 -2.78
C ALA A 119 11.32 1.76 -1.82
N SER A 120 12.41 2.31 -2.34
CA SER A 120 13.58 2.70 -1.54
C SER A 120 14.25 3.95 -2.11
N VAL A 121 15.23 4.52 -1.40
CA VAL A 121 15.99 5.68 -1.91
C VAL A 121 16.65 5.39 -3.27
N ASP A 122 17.09 4.14 -3.51
CA ASP A 122 17.72 3.74 -4.77
C ASP A 122 16.71 3.45 -5.88
N GLU A 123 15.49 3.04 -5.51
CA GLU A 123 14.37 2.76 -6.41
C GLU A 123 13.09 3.42 -5.85
N PRO A 124 12.93 4.75 -6.04
CA PRO A 124 11.87 5.50 -5.36
C PRO A 124 10.50 5.35 -6.01
N ILE A 125 10.41 4.69 -7.16
CA ILE A 125 9.14 4.42 -7.84
C ILE A 125 9.14 2.95 -8.23
N VAL A 126 8.14 2.22 -7.78
CA VAL A 126 7.94 0.81 -8.11
C VAL A 126 6.65 0.65 -8.87
N THR A 127 6.67 -0.20 -9.89
CA THR A 127 5.49 -0.58 -10.65
C THR A 127 5.43 -2.08 -10.81
N GLN A 128 4.27 -2.69 -10.54
CA GLN A 128 4.04 -4.10 -10.73
C GLN A 128 2.76 -4.33 -11.54
N GLN A 129 2.88 -5.12 -12.61
CA GLN A 129 1.73 -5.55 -13.39
C GLN A 129 1.04 -6.73 -12.70
N VAL A 130 -0.28 -6.66 -12.56
CA VAL A 130 -1.12 -7.73 -12.01
C VAL A 130 -2.33 -7.96 -12.92
N THR A 131 -2.98 -9.10 -12.75
CA THR A 131 -4.15 -9.51 -13.54
C THR A 131 -5.38 -9.60 -12.65
N ALA A 132 -6.55 -9.25 -13.18
CA ALA A 132 -7.85 -9.44 -12.54
C ALA A 132 -8.81 -10.16 -13.49
N THR A 133 -9.84 -10.86 -12.99
CA THR A 133 -10.68 -11.70 -13.87
C THR A 133 -11.65 -10.92 -14.75
N SER A 134 -12.00 -9.70 -14.37
CA SER A 134 -13.04 -8.91 -15.02
C SER A 134 -13.04 -7.47 -14.54
N PRO A 135 -13.44 -6.50 -15.37
CA PRO A 135 -13.69 -5.14 -14.89
C PRO A 135 -14.78 -5.10 -13.81
N GLY A 136 -14.61 -4.25 -12.79
CA GLY A 136 -15.55 -4.17 -11.68
C GLY A 136 -15.00 -3.47 -10.46
N ASN A 137 -15.80 -3.38 -9.39
CA ASN A 137 -15.31 -2.90 -8.10
C ASN A 137 -14.66 -4.06 -7.35
N TYR A 138 -13.46 -3.84 -6.86
CA TYR A 138 -12.69 -4.77 -6.04
C TYR A 138 -12.52 -4.19 -4.65
N ASP A 139 -12.84 -4.99 -3.63
CA ASP A 139 -12.46 -4.67 -2.26
C ASP A 139 -10.95 -4.87 -2.09
N TYR A 140 -10.29 -3.92 -1.44
CA TYR A 140 -8.85 -3.95 -1.23
C TYR A 140 -8.46 -3.82 0.23
N VAL A 141 -7.33 -4.43 0.57
CA VAL A 141 -6.57 -4.19 1.80
C VAL A 141 -5.13 -3.89 1.41
N LEU A 142 -4.57 -2.86 2.03
CA LEU A 142 -3.17 -2.48 1.94
C LEU A 142 -2.56 -2.63 3.33
N ASP A 143 -1.47 -3.39 3.43
CA ASP A 143 -0.67 -3.51 4.64
C ASP A 143 0.75 -3.09 4.30
N GLY A 144 1.29 -2.08 4.99
CA GLY A 144 2.64 -1.62 4.69
C GLY A 144 3.44 -1.18 5.90
N THR A 145 4.75 -1.18 5.74
CA THR A 145 5.72 -0.68 6.72
C THR A 145 6.57 0.38 6.04
N ILE A 146 6.70 1.54 6.71
CA ILE A 146 7.44 2.70 6.24
C ILE A 146 8.58 2.94 7.22
N ALA A 147 9.81 3.04 6.72
CA ALA A 147 10.99 3.30 7.53
C ALA A 147 11.60 4.66 7.19
N TRP A 148 12.05 5.41 8.19
CA TRP A 148 12.73 6.71 8.02
C TRP A 148 13.83 6.89 9.08
N LEU A 149 14.58 7.99 8.99
CA LEU A 149 15.53 8.41 10.03
C LEU A 149 14.93 9.56 10.83
N ASP A 150 15.00 9.49 12.16
CA ASP A 150 14.71 10.63 13.02
C ASP A 150 15.84 11.68 13.02
N ALA A 151 15.68 12.72 13.83
CA ALA A 151 16.63 13.83 13.91
C ALA A 151 18.03 13.41 14.43
N ASP A 152 18.12 12.30 15.15
CA ASP A 152 19.38 11.75 15.67
C ASP A 152 20.01 10.74 14.70
N GLY A 153 19.39 10.52 13.53
CA GLY A 153 19.81 9.53 12.55
C GLY A 153 19.48 8.10 12.95
N VAL A 154 18.57 7.90 13.89
CA VAL A 154 18.11 6.57 14.30
C VAL A 154 16.96 6.14 13.39
N ARG A 155 17.02 4.88 12.92
CA ARG A 155 15.97 4.30 12.08
C ARG A 155 14.70 4.10 12.89
N GLN A 156 13.62 4.64 12.38
CA GLN A 156 12.26 4.48 12.88
C GLN A 156 11.43 3.75 11.83
N GLU A 157 10.40 3.04 12.29
CA GLU A 157 9.47 2.31 11.44
C GLU A 157 8.04 2.53 11.96
N ALA A 158 7.08 2.61 11.04
CA ALA A 158 5.66 2.59 11.35
C ALA A 158 4.92 1.70 10.36
N ASP A 159 3.93 1.00 10.90
CA ASP A 159 2.98 0.24 10.10
C ASP A 159 1.81 1.15 9.69
N ALA A 160 1.36 0.99 8.45
CA ALA A 160 0.22 1.68 7.88
C ALA A 160 -0.71 0.66 7.24
N THR A 161 -2.02 0.85 7.44
CA THR A 161 -3.04 -0.01 6.84
C THR A 161 -4.07 0.81 6.10
N GLY A 162 -4.68 0.22 5.08
CA GLY A 162 -5.69 0.84 4.24
C GLY A 162 -6.73 -0.17 3.82
N HIS A 163 -7.99 0.24 3.80
CA HIS A 163 -9.08 -0.57 3.26
C HIS A 163 -10.04 0.29 2.46
N GLY A 164 -10.66 -0.30 1.46
CA GLY A 164 -11.67 0.37 0.65
C GLY A 164 -12.10 -0.47 -0.53
N SER A 165 -12.73 0.18 -1.50
CA SER A 165 -13.06 -0.42 -2.78
C SER A 165 -12.55 0.45 -3.91
N VAL A 166 -12.18 -0.17 -5.03
CA VAL A 166 -11.71 0.54 -6.21
C VAL A 166 -12.27 -0.10 -7.47
N TYR A 167 -12.70 0.73 -8.41
CA TYR A 167 -13.09 0.26 -9.73
C TYR A 167 -11.83 -0.08 -10.55
N VAL A 168 -11.77 -1.28 -11.09
CA VAL A 168 -10.68 -1.81 -11.92
C VAL A 168 -11.19 -2.07 -13.32
N ASP A 169 -10.38 -1.69 -14.32
CA ASP A 169 -10.63 -1.92 -15.74
C ASP A 169 -9.33 -2.31 -16.46
N ASP A 170 -9.42 -2.79 -17.69
CA ASP A 170 -8.27 -3.22 -18.47
C ASP A 170 -7.33 -2.05 -18.81
N GLY A 171 -6.02 -2.30 -18.64
CA GLY A 171 -4.97 -1.31 -18.81
C GLY A 171 -5.04 -0.15 -17.81
N MET A 172 -5.71 -0.32 -16.67
CA MET A 172 -5.78 0.70 -15.63
C MET A 172 -4.51 0.72 -14.77
N ARG A 173 -4.13 1.90 -14.29
CA ARG A 173 -3.07 2.09 -13.30
C ARG A 173 -3.68 2.52 -11.96
N LEU A 174 -3.23 1.89 -10.89
CA LEU A 174 -3.56 2.23 -9.51
C LEU A 174 -2.29 2.68 -8.80
N ASP A 175 -2.36 3.82 -8.13
CA ASP A 175 -1.27 4.34 -7.31
C ASP A 175 -1.64 4.17 -5.83
N VAL A 176 -0.65 3.75 -5.03
CA VAL A 176 -0.74 3.72 -3.57
C VAL A 176 -0.40 5.11 -3.03
N TYR A 177 -1.16 5.55 -2.03
CA TYR A 177 -0.93 6.82 -1.32
C TYR A 177 -0.85 6.58 0.18
N VAL A 178 0.19 7.14 0.79
CA VAL A 178 0.33 7.25 2.25
C VAL A 178 -0.31 8.55 2.71
N HIS A 179 -1.16 8.47 3.74
CA HIS A 179 -1.72 9.60 4.45
C HIS A 179 -1.13 9.64 5.85
N VAL A 180 -0.65 10.81 6.27
CA VAL A 180 -0.18 11.05 7.64
C VAL A 180 -1.20 11.95 8.32
N GLU A 181 -1.82 11.43 9.36
CA GLU A 181 -2.79 12.16 10.19
C GLU A 181 -2.07 13.06 11.21
N GLY A 182 -2.82 13.99 11.80
CA GLY A 182 -2.25 15.03 12.68
C GLY A 182 -1.61 14.49 13.97
N ASP A 183 -1.89 13.25 14.34
CA ASP A 183 -1.32 12.51 15.47
C ASP A 183 -0.16 11.58 15.07
N GLY A 184 0.21 11.56 13.79
CA GLY A 184 1.24 10.70 13.23
C GLY A 184 0.78 9.29 12.89
N VAL A 185 -0.51 8.98 13.02
CA VAL A 185 -1.07 7.75 12.46
C VAL A 185 -0.95 7.79 10.94
N MET A 186 -0.50 6.67 10.37
CA MET A 186 -0.38 6.51 8.93
C MET A 186 -1.49 5.59 8.41
N SER A 187 -2.11 5.99 7.32
CA SER A 187 -3.07 5.15 6.60
C SER A 187 -2.73 5.08 5.11
N LEU A 188 -3.14 3.98 4.46
CA LEU A 188 -2.91 3.76 3.04
C LEU A 188 -4.21 3.88 2.25
N SER A 189 -4.13 4.32 1.00
CA SER A 189 -5.26 4.25 0.07
C SER A 189 -4.81 3.90 -1.33
N LEU A 190 -5.64 3.15 -2.05
CA LEU A 190 -5.45 2.84 -3.46
C LEU A 190 -6.31 3.77 -4.32
N ARG A 191 -5.73 4.41 -5.34
CA ARG A 191 -6.47 5.32 -6.23
C ARG A 191 -6.14 5.09 -7.70
N SER A 192 -7.14 5.29 -8.56
CA SER A 192 -6.94 5.28 -10.02
C SER A 192 -6.11 6.49 -10.46
N ALA A 193 -5.05 6.23 -11.22
CA ALA A 193 -4.31 7.28 -11.90
C ALA A 193 -5.21 7.88 -12.98
N THR A 194 -5.46 9.19 -12.92
CA THR A 194 -6.20 9.87 -13.99
C THR A 194 -5.36 9.81 -15.26
N ARG A 195 -5.89 9.19 -16.34
CA ARG A 195 -5.23 9.24 -17.65
C ARG A 195 -5.11 10.70 -18.08
N SER A 196 -3.89 11.24 -18.08
CA SER A 196 -3.57 12.57 -18.61
C SER A 196 -3.50 12.58 -20.12
#